data_AF-A0A4Y4KMM0-F1
#
_entry.id   AF-A0A4Y4KMM0-F1
#
_cell.length_a   1.000
_cell.length_b   1.000
_cell.length_c   1.000
_cell.angle_alpha   90.00
_cell.angle_beta   90.00
_cell.angle_gamma   90.00
#
_symmetry.space_group_name_H-M   'P 1'
#
loop_
_entity.id
_entity.type
_entity.pdbx_description
1 polymer ?
#
loop_
_entity_poly.entity_id
_entity_poly.type
_entity_poly.pdbx_seq_one_letter_code
_entity_poly.pdbx_strand_id
1 'polypeptide(L)'
;MAYSSRANHAYLRRRRIRAVIPEKMDQAANRKKKGRRGGRPFTHDTELYRNRNTVERCINKIKEWRGLATRYDKTPVSYLAGLHLRGAVIWLRSLT
;
A
#
# COMPACT_ATOMS: atom_id res chain seq x y z
N MET A 1 6.60 -10.03 -0.99
CA MET A 1 6.14 -8.70 -0.51
C MET A 1 7.23 -8.00 0.32
N ALA A 2 7.65 -6.80 -0.08
CA ALA A 2 8.79 -6.05 0.45
C ALA A 2 8.43 -4.95 1.48
N TYR A 3 7.18 -4.88 1.94
CA TYR A 3 6.68 -3.72 2.68
C TYR A 3 6.84 -3.79 4.20
N SER A 4 7.13 -4.96 4.80
CA SER A 4 7.31 -5.14 6.24
C SER A 4 8.74 -4.85 6.73
N SER A 5 9.55 -4.11 5.96
CA SER A 5 10.96 -3.87 6.32
C SER A 5 11.08 -2.98 7.55
N ARG A 6 12.09 -3.23 8.39
CA ARG A 6 12.38 -2.40 9.57
C ARG A 6 12.57 -0.91 9.19
N ALA A 7 13.13 -0.64 8.01
CA ALA A 7 13.30 0.71 7.48
C ALA A 7 11.96 1.41 7.19
N ASN A 8 11.01 0.70 6.56
CA ASN A 8 9.67 1.23 6.32
C ASN A 8 8.96 1.56 7.64
N HIS A 9 9.03 0.66 8.62
CA HIS A 9 8.43 0.91 9.94
C HIS A 9 9.10 2.07 10.68
N ALA A 10 10.43 2.22 10.58
CA ALA A 10 11.13 3.38 11.14
C ALA A 10 10.72 4.70 10.47
N TYR A 11 10.56 4.69 9.15
CA TYR A 11 10.06 5.83 8.39
C TYR A 11 8.64 6.23 8.81
N LEU A 12 7.71 5.27 8.90
CA LEU A 12 6.32 5.53 9.31
C LEU A 12 6.26 6.06 10.75
N ARG A 13 7.06 5.50 11.66
CA ARG A 13 7.18 5.98 13.06
C ARG A 13 7.67 7.43 13.12
N ARG A 14 8.71 7.79 12.37
CA ARG A 14 9.21 9.18 12.31
C ARG A 14 8.13 10.16 11.85
N ARG A 15 7.24 9.73 10.96
CA ARG A 15 6.13 10.55 10.45
C ARG A 15 4.85 10.47 11.28
N ARG A 16 4.87 9.76 12.43
CA ARG A 16 3.68 9.48 13.27
C ARG A 16 2.53 8.81 12.49
N ILE A 17 2.86 8.07 11.43
CA ILE A 17 1.88 7.31 10.65
C ILE A 17 1.72 5.95 11.30
N ARG A 18 0.49 5.59 11.66
CA ARG A 18 0.17 4.24 12.15
C ARG A 18 0.38 3.25 11.01
N ALA A 19 1.37 2.38 11.18
CA ALA A 19 1.58 1.30 10.22
C ALA A 19 0.47 0.25 10.42
N VAL A 20 -0.18 -0.12 9.32
CA VAL A 20 -1.25 -1.14 9.29
C VAL A 20 -0.77 -2.45 8.63
N ILE A 21 0.43 -2.44 8.07
CA ILE A 21 1.02 -3.58 7.38
C ILE A 21 1.48 -4.63 8.41
N PRO A 22 0.98 -5.88 8.36
CA PRO A 22 1.39 -6.93 9.27
C PRO A 22 2.87 -7.26 9.09
N GLU A 23 3.52 -7.61 10.20
CA GLU A 23 4.82 -8.23 10.19
C GLU A 23 4.70 -9.63 9.58
N LYS A 24 5.70 -10.06 8.80
CA LYS A 24 5.74 -11.45 8.29
C LYS A 24 5.79 -12.41 9.47
N MET A 25 5.12 -13.55 9.34
CA MET A 25 5.09 -14.59 10.39
C MET A 25 6.50 -14.99 10.85
N ASP A 26 7.43 -15.19 9.91
CA ASP A 26 8.82 -15.55 10.22
C ASP A 26 9.57 -14.45 10.99
N GLN A 27 9.26 -13.18 10.70
CA GLN A 27 9.85 -12.03 11.39
C GLN A 27 9.31 -11.92 12.82
N ALA A 28 8.00 -12.13 13.00
CA ALA A 28 7.38 -12.18 14.32
C ALA A 28 7.91 -13.38 15.15
N ALA A 29 8.09 -14.55 14.53
CA ALA A 29 8.66 -15.74 15.16
C ALA A 29 10.12 -15.54 15.56
N ASN A 30 10.95 -14.99 14.67
CA ASN A 30 12.35 -14.66 14.97
C ASN A 30 12.48 -13.59 16.06
N ARG A 31 11.56 -12.61 16.09
CA ARG A 31 11.48 -11.62 17.18
C ARG A 31 11.18 -12.30 18.51
N LYS A 32 10.18 -13.19 18.54
CA LYS A 32 9.81 -13.96 19.74
C LYS A 32 10.98 -14.82 20.23
N LYS A 33 11.72 -15.46 19.32
CA LYS A 33 12.95 -16.22 19.62
C LYS A 33 14.06 -15.37 20.24
N LYS A 34 14.14 -14.07 19.92
CA LYS A 34 15.14 -13.12 20.46
C LYS A 34 14.76 -12.52 21.82
N GLY A 35 13.58 -12.80 22.37
CA GLY A 35 13.14 -12.30 23.68
C GLY A 35 13.25 -10.77 23.81
N ARG A 36 13.84 -10.27 24.90
CA ARG A 36 14.06 -8.81 25.12
C ARG A 36 14.86 -8.12 24.00
N ARG A 37 15.80 -8.84 23.35
CA ARG A 37 16.60 -8.31 22.23
C ARG A 37 15.80 -8.21 20.91
N GLY A 38 14.60 -8.79 20.87
CA GLY A 38 13.70 -8.74 19.71
C GLY A 38 13.04 -7.37 19.50
N GLY A 39 12.96 -6.54 20.54
CA GLY A 39 12.32 -5.23 20.47
C GLY A 39 10.77 -5.29 20.49
N ARG A 40 10.16 -4.11 20.39
CA ARG A 40 8.72 -3.90 20.60
C ARG A 40 7.87 -4.69 19.58
N PRO A 41 6.84 -5.45 20.02
CA PRO A 41 5.90 -6.11 19.12
C PRO A 41 5.21 -5.11 18.20
N PHE A 42 4.96 -5.52 16.97
CA PHE A 42 4.15 -4.76 16.04
C PHE A 42 2.69 -5.18 16.16
N THR A 43 1.83 -4.24 16.55
CA THR A 43 0.37 -4.42 16.53
C THR A 43 -0.14 -3.93 15.19
N HIS A 44 -0.75 -4.80 14.40
CA HIS A 44 -1.46 -4.44 13.19
C HIS A 44 -2.97 -4.57 13.44
N ASP A 45 -3.74 -3.68 12.82
CA ASP A 45 -5.19 -3.73 12.84
C ASP A 45 -5.64 -4.58 11.65
N THR A 46 -6.21 -5.74 11.92
CA THR A 46 -6.63 -6.72 10.92
C THR A 46 -7.81 -6.21 10.09
N GLU A 47 -8.68 -5.40 10.67
CA GLU A 47 -9.84 -4.83 10.00
C GLU A 47 -9.41 -3.73 9.03
N LEU A 48 -8.56 -2.80 9.49
CA LEU A 48 -7.97 -1.80 8.60
C LEU A 48 -7.09 -2.44 7.52
N TYR A 49 -6.39 -3.54 7.82
CA TYR A 49 -5.62 -4.26 6.82
C TYR A 49 -6.50 -4.92 5.75
N ARG A 50 -7.70 -5.38 6.10
CA ARG A 50 -8.65 -5.94 5.12
C ARG A 50 -9.06 -4.90 4.07
N ASN A 51 -9.23 -3.65 4.48
CA ASN A 51 -9.59 -2.54 3.59
C ASN A 51 -8.51 -2.22 2.54
N ARG A 52 -7.27 -2.67 2.74
CA ARG A 52 -6.19 -2.57 1.75
C ARG A 52 -6.57 -3.22 0.42
N ASN A 53 -7.28 -4.36 0.45
CA ASN A 53 -7.67 -5.08 -0.77
C ASN A 53 -8.58 -4.22 -1.67
N THR A 54 -9.41 -3.35 -1.08
CA THR A 54 -10.24 -2.41 -1.85
C THR A 54 -9.39 -1.38 -2.58
N VAL A 55 -8.38 -0.83 -1.92
CA VAL A 55 -7.42 0.11 -2.53
C VAL A 55 -6.61 -0.56 -3.62
N GLU A 56 -6.12 -1.79 -3.39
CA GLU A 56 -5.34 -2.54 -4.37
C GLU A 56 -6.18 -2.87 -5.61
N ARG A 57 -7.44 -3.28 -5.42
CA ARG A 57 -8.38 -3.51 -6.53
C ARG A 57 -8.63 -2.23 -7.32
N CYS A 58 -8.79 -1.08 -6.65
CA CYS A 58 -8.94 0.21 -7.32
C CYS A 58 -7.69 0.55 -8.17
N ILE A 59 -6.49 0.42 -7.59
CA ILE A 59 -5.24 0.67 -8.32
C ILE A 59 -5.09 -0.28 -9.52
N ASN A 60 -5.46 -1.55 -9.36
CA ASN A 60 -5.43 -2.52 -10.45
C ASN A 60 -6.41 -2.13 -11.58
N LYS A 61 -7.62 -1.69 -11.25
CA LYS A 61 -8.58 -1.16 -12.24
C LYS A 61 -8.06 0.08 -12.97
N ILE A 62 -7.33 0.96 -12.29
CA ILE A 62 -6.66 2.10 -12.93
C ILE A 62 -5.59 1.59 -13.91
N LYS A 63 -4.79 0.61 -13.49
CA LYS A 63 -3.71 0.01 -14.29
C LYS A 63 -4.17 -0.92 -15.42
N GLU A 64 -5.44 -1.28 -15.50
CA GLU A 64 -5.98 -1.93 -16.71
C GLU A 64 -5.71 -1.09 -17.97
N TRP A 65 -5.67 0.23 -17.82
CA TRP A 65 -5.26 1.10 -18.91
C TRP A 65 -3.74 1.07 -19.06
N ARG A 66 -3.26 0.40 -20.11
CA ARG A 66 -1.83 0.19 -20.37
C ARG A 66 -1.01 1.47 -20.29
N GLY A 67 -1.50 2.60 -20.82
CA GLY A 67 -0.79 3.89 -20.78
C GLY A 67 -0.43 4.35 -19.36
N LEU A 68 -1.33 4.14 -18.40
CA LEU A 68 -1.09 4.47 -16.98
C LEU A 68 -0.22 3.43 -16.27
N ALA A 69 -0.36 2.15 -16.63
CA ALA A 69 0.42 1.08 -16.04
C ALA A 69 1.91 1.17 -16.38
N THR A 70 2.22 1.47 -17.63
CA THR A 70 3.58 1.58 -18.14
C THR A 70 4.15 2.99 -18.03
N ARG A 71 3.30 3.99 -17.74
CA ARG A 71 3.66 5.42 -17.72
C ARG A 71 4.25 5.88 -19.06
N TYR A 72 3.53 5.65 -20.15
CA TYR A 72 3.97 6.08 -21.48
C TYR A 72 3.88 7.59 -21.72
N ASP A 73 3.15 8.31 -20.87
CA ASP A 73 3.05 9.77 -20.95
C ASP A 73 4.42 10.44 -20.81
N LYS A 74 4.74 11.32 -21.77
CA LYS A 74 6.03 12.04 -21.81
C LYS A 74 6.15 13.15 -20.77
N THR A 75 5.02 13.63 -20.24
CA THR A 75 5.00 14.72 -19.26
C THR A 75 4.22 14.32 -18.00
N PRO A 76 4.58 14.86 -16.82
CA PRO A 76 3.82 14.65 -15.59
C PRO A 76 2.37 15.12 -15.70
N VAL A 77 2.12 16.18 -16.47
CA VAL A 77 0.79 16.75 -16.67
C VAL A 77 -0.10 15.81 -17.47
N SER A 78 0.41 15.27 -18.58
CA SER A 78 -0.32 14.29 -19.40
C SER A 78 -0.65 13.02 -18.60
N TYR A 79 0.32 12.53 -17.82
CA TYR A 79 0.10 11.39 -16.92
C TYR A 79 -1.01 11.66 -15.89
N LEU A 80 -0.96 12.84 -15.25
CA LEU A 80 -1.94 13.22 -14.23
C LEU A 80 -3.34 13.38 -14.84
N ALA A 81 -3.44 13.99 -16.02
CA ALA A 81 -4.69 14.10 -16.77
C ALA A 81 -5.28 12.72 -17.10
N GLY A 82 -4.46 11.79 -17.59
CA GLY A 82 -4.88 10.41 -17.84
C GLY A 82 -5.35 9.70 -16.57
N LEU A 83 -4.66 9.91 -15.44
CA LEU A 83 -5.04 9.36 -14.14
C LEU A 83 -6.41 9.87 -13.67
N HIS A 84 -6.64 11.18 -13.77
CA HIS A 84 -7.93 11.79 -13.43
C HIS A 84 -9.05 11.28 -14.34
N LEU A 85 -8.81 11.22 -15.66
CA LEU A 85 -9.76 10.71 -16.62
C LEU A 85 -10.16 9.27 -16.30
N ARG A 86 -9.18 8.39 -16.04
CA ARG A 86 -9.46 7.00 -15.67
C ARG A 86 -10.25 6.91 -14.36
N GLY A 87 -9.87 7.72 -13.37
CA GLY A 87 -10.60 7.82 -12.10
C GLY A 87 -12.06 8.21 -12.31
N ALA A 88 -12.31 9.24 -13.11
CA ALA A 88 -13.67 9.71 -13.43
C ALA A 88 -14.50 8.63 -14.15
N VAL A 89 -13.92 7.92 -15.12
CA VAL A 89 -14.61 6.81 -15.81
C VAL A 89 -14.97 5.67 -14.85
N ILE A 90 -14.05 5.30 -13.95
CA ILE A 90 -14.33 4.27 -12.93
C ILE A 90 -15.45 4.74 -12.00
N TRP A 91 -15.43 6.01 -11.60
CA TRP A 91 -16.45 6.61 -10.75
C TRP A 91 -17.83 6.60 -11.41
N LEU A 92 -17.93 7.08 -12.66
CA LEU A 92 -19.20 7.09 -13.40
C LEU A 92 -19.79 5.67 -13.53
N ARG A 93 -18.95 4.67 -13.81
CA ARG A 93 -19.36 3.26 -13.87
C ARG A 93 -19.77 2.66 -12.53
N SER A 94 -19.49 3.31 -11.41
CA SER A 94 -19.96 2.88 -10.09
C SER A 94 -21.30 3.50 -9.69
N LEU A 95 -21.75 4.52 -10.42
CA LEU A 95 -23.04 5.19 -10.21
C LEU A 95 -24.17 4.60 -11.08
N THR A 96 -23.81 3.86 -12.13
CA THR A 96 -24.70 3.10 -13.02
C THR A 96 -24.65 1.62 -12.67
#